data_AF-A0A957PM75-F1
#
_entry.id   AF-A0A957PM75-F1
#
_cell.length_a   1.000
_cell.length_b   1.000
_cell.length_c   1.000
_cell.angle_alpha   90.00
_cell.angle_beta   90.00
_cell.angle_gamma   90.00
#
_symmetry.space_group_name_H-M   'P 1'
#
loop_
_entity.id
_entity.type
_entity.pdbx_description
1 polymer ?
#
loop_
_entity_poly.entity_id
_entity_poly.type
_entity_poly.pdbx_seq_one_letter_code
_entity_poly.pdbx_strand_id
1 'polypeptide(L)'
;MTQSEQDQKRNKMVQTLLIVIIGQVGCITLAVILASVFGGLWLDNQFGTKPTFTLVFLFAGIPISVFLMLTLSRRALAKLKEKYETENSNTSA
;
A
#
# COMPACT_ATOMS: atom_id res chain seq x y z
N MET A 1 -4.34 -37.67 10.23
CA MET A 1 -4.91 -36.47 9.55
C MET A 1 -4.35 -36.49 8.15
N THR A 2 -5.17 -36.76 7.14
CA THR A 2 -4.73 -37.06 5.77
C THR A 2 -4.29 -35.77 5.05
N GLN A 3 -3.24 -35.84 4.22
CA GLN A 3 -2.70 -34.66 3.50
C GLN A 3 -3.76 -33.91 2.67
N SER A 4 -4.78 -34.61 2.18
CA SER A 4 -5.93 -34.03 1.46
C SER A 4 -6.72 -32.98 2.26
N GLU A 5 -6.80 -33.11 3.58
CA GLU A 5 -7.53 -32.13 4.42
C GLU A 5 -6.70 -30.87 4.67
N GLN A 6 -5.38 -30.97 4.76
CA GLN A 6 -4.48 -29.81 4.90
C GLN A 6 -4.45 -28.98 3.62
N ASP A 7 -4.39 -29.62 2.44
CA ASP A 7 -4.43 -28.90 1.16
C ASP A 7 -5.78 -28.23 0.93
N GLN A 8 -6.89 -28.88 1.29
CA GLN A 8 -8.21 -28.26 1.21
C GLN A 8 -8.33 -27.05 2.17
N LYS A 9 -7.82 -27.14 3.40
CA LYS A 9 -7.78 -26.01 4.35
C LYS A 9 -6.89 -24.87 3.84
N ARG A 10 -5.72 -25.18 3.29
CA ARG A 10 -4.80 -24.21 2.68
C ARG A 10 -5.46 -23.49 1.51
N ASN A 11 -6.10 -24.22 0.61
CA ASN A 11 -6.77 -23.64 -0.56
C ASN A 11 -7.96 -22.76 -0.15
N LYS A 12 -8.76 -23.20 0.84
CA LYS A 12 -9.83 -22.36 1.42
C LYS A 12 -9.27 -21.09 2.06
N MET A 13 -8.18 -21.20 2.82
CA MET A 13 -7.53 -20.06 3.46
C MET A 13 -6.97 -19.08 2.42
N VAL A 14 -6.31 -19.58 1.37
CA VAL A 14 -5.81 -18.74 0.26
C VAL A 14 -6.96 -18.07 -0.48
N GLN A 15 -8.06 -18.78 -0.77
CA GLN A 15 -9.25 -18.19 -1.40
C GLN A 15 -9.87 -17.09 -0.54
N THR A 16 -10.01 -17.31 0.78
CA THR A 16 -10.50 -16.26 1.70
C THR A 16 -9.56 -15.05 1.73
N LEU A 17 -8.24 -15.27 1.80
CA LEU A 17 -7.26 -14.19 1.76
C LEU A 17 -7.32 -13.39 0.47
N LEU A 18 -7.45 -14.06 -0.68
CA LEU A 18 -7.60 -13.39 -1.97
C LEU A 18 -8.86 -12.52 -2.00
N ILE A 19 -10.00 -13.03 -1.52
CA ILE A 19 -11.25 -12.26 -1.44
C ILE A 19 -11.08 -11.04 -0.55
N VAL A 20 -10.43 -11.20 0.62
CA VAL A 20 -10.17 -10.09 1.54
C VAL A 20 -9.28 -9.03 0.90
N ILE A 21 -8.19 -9.43 0.24
CA ILE A 21 -7.27 -8.52 -0.44
C ILE A 21 -7.99 -7.77 -1.57
N ILE A 22 -8.76 -8.47 -2.41
CA ILE A 22 -9.52 -7.87 -3.50
C ILE A 22 -10.53 -6.86 -2.94
N GLY A 23 -11.27 -7.23 -1.89
CA GLY A 23 -12.23 -6.35 -1.24
C GLY A 23 -11.57 -5.11 -0.62
N GLN A 24 -10.43 -5.28 0.04
CA GLN A 24 -9.70 -4.19 0.66
C GLN A 24 -9.13 -3.23 -0.39
N VAL A 25 -8.46 -3.75 -1.42
CA VAL A 25 -7.91 -2.94 -2.51
C VAL A 25 -9.02 -2.19 -3.24
N GLY A 26 -10.15 -2.86 -3.53
CA GLY A 26 -11.30 -2.24 -4.15
C GLY A 26 -11.90 -1.12 -3.30
N CYS A 27 -12.11 -1.36 -2.01
CA CYS A 27 -12.66 -0.36 -1.09
C CYS A 27 -11.74 0.85 -0.93
N ILE A 28 -10.42 0.61 -0.75
CA ILE A 28 -9.42 1.69 -0.66
C ILE A 28 -9.37 2.49 -1.96
N THR A 29 -9.36 1.83 -3.12
CA THR A 29 -9.32 2.50 -4.42
C THR A 29 -10.56 3.39 -4.62
N LEU A 30 -11.75 2.89 -4.30
CA LEU A 30 -12.98 3.67 -4.37
C LEU A 30 -12.93 4.89 -3.44
N ALA A 31 -12.48 4.71 -2.20
CA ALA A 31 -12.32 5.79 -1.23
C ALA A 31 -11.32 6.86 -1.71
N VAL A 32 -10.19 6.45 -2.29
CA VAL A 32 -9.16 7.36 -2.84
C VAL A 32 -9.68 8.15 -4.03
N ILE A 33 -10.44 7.51 -4.92
CA ILE A 33 -11.07 8.19 -6.07
C ILE A 33 -12.07 9.23 -5.56
N LEU A 34 -12.95 8.86 -4.63
CA LEU A 34 -13.92 9.79 -4.04
C LEU A 34 -13.21 10.94 -3.33
N ALA A 35 -12.20 10.66 -2.51
CA ALA A 35 -11.42 11.70 -1.82
C ALA A 35 -10.69 12.62 -2.82
N SER A 36 -10.14 12.09 -3.91
CA SER A 36 -9.48 12.89 -4.94
C SER A 36 -10.45 13.76 -5.72
N VAL A 37 -11.63 13.22 -6.08
CA VAL A 37 -12.63 13.97 -6.84
C VAL A 37 -13.27 15.03 -5.95
N PHE A 38 -13.75 14.68 -4.76
CA PHE A 38 -14.38 15.64 -3.86
C PHE A 38 -13.38 16.64 -3.29
N GLY A 39 -12.20 16.19 -2.87
CA GLY A 39 -11.14 17.07 -2.37
C GLY A 39 -10.55 17.95 -3.47
N GLY A 40 -10.31 17.39 -4.65
CA GLY A 40 -9.82 18.12 -5.82
C GLY A 40 -10.83 19.15 -6.31
N LEU A 41 -12.12 18.80 -6.42
CA LEU A 41 -13.17 19.71 -6.85
C LEU A 41 -13.44 20.81 -5.82
N TRP A 42 -13.37 20.51 -4.53
CA TRP A 42 -13.50 21.51 -3.46
C TRP A 42 -12.34 22.52 -3.51
N LEU A 43 -11.11 22.04 -3.72
CA LEU A 43 -9.94 22.89 -3.87
C LEU A 43 -9.98 23.69 -5.19
N ASP A 44 -10.38 23.06 -6.29
CA ASP A 44 -10.58 23.71 -7.60
C ASP A 44 -11.64 24.83 -7.51
N ASN A 45 -12.73 24.61 -6.76
CA ASN A 45 -13.78 25.63 -6.54
C ASN A 45 -13.29 26.81 -5.67
N GLN A 46 -12.36 26.58 -4.75
CA GLN A 46 -11.77 27.64 -3.93
C GLN A 46 -10.80 28.53 -4.72
N PHE A 47 -10.11 27.98 -5.73
CA PHE A 47 -9.16 28.70 -6.58
C PHE A 47 -9.77 29.25 -7.87
N GLY A 48 -11.02 28.92 -8.20
CA GLY A 48 -11.74 29.44 -9.37
C GLY A 48 -11.23 28.94 -10.72
N THR A 49 -10.30 27.98 -10.72
CA THR A 49 -9.77 27.32 -11.91
C THR A 49 -10.56 26.04 -12.21
N LYS A 50 -10.88 25.81 -13.50
CA LYS A 50 -11.41 24.55 -14.05
C LYS A 50 -10.65 23.34 -13.46
N PRO A 51 -11.23 22.11 -13.40
CA PRO A 51 -10.76 21.00 -12.56
C PRO A 51 -9.31 20.57 -12.84
N THR A 52 -8.35 21.33 -12.32
CA THR A 52 -6.92 21.28 -12.69
C THR A 52 -6.14 20.75 -11.52
N PHE A 53 -6.49 21.12 -10.28
CA PHE A 53 -5.94 20.47 -9.09
C PHE A 53 -6.33 19.01 -9.03
N THR A 54 -7.58 18.66 -9.38
CA THR A 54 -7.99 17.24 -9.48
C THR A 54 -7.10 16.47 -10.46
N LEU A 55 -6.77 17.09 -11.60
CA LEU A 55 -5.94 16.48 -12.64
C LEU A 55 -4.47 16.41 -12.21
N VAL A 56 -3.94 17.47 -11.60
CA VAL A 56 -2.57 17.51 -11.07
C VAL A 56 -2.37 16.50 -9.93
N PHE A 57 -3.33 16.35 -9.01
CA PHE A 57 -3.24 15.33 -7.95
C PHE A 57 -3.24 13.91 -8.52
N LEU A 58 -4.05 13.66 -9.56
CA LEU A 58 -4.08 12.38 -10.26
C LEU A 58 -2.72 12.08 -10.93
N PHE A 59 -2.16 13.04 -11.66
CA PHE A 59 -0.86 12.89 -12.31
C PHE A 59 0.31 12.87 -11.32
N ALA A 60 0.23 13.61 -10.22
CA ALA A 60 1.22 13.61 -9.15
C ALA A 60 1.18 12.33 -8.29
N GLY A 61 0.05 11.62 -8.25
CA GLY A 61 -0.09 10.34 -7.55
C GLY A 61 0.91 9.28 -8.04
N ILE A 62 1.19 9.23 -9.35
CA ILE A 62 2.16 8.29 -9.95
C ILE A 62 3.59 8.55 -9.43
N PRO A 63 4.18 9.75 -9.57
CA PRO A 63 5.52 10.01 -9.06
C PRO A 63 5.58 9.94 -7.53
N ILE A 64 4.53 10.36 -6.81
CA ILE A 64 4.46 10.26 -5.34
C ILE A 64 4.52 8.80 -4.89
N SER A 65 3.75 7.92 -5.53
CA SER A 65 3.73 6.47 -5.26
C SER A 65 5.14 5.86 -5.35
N VAL A 66 5.81 6.09 -6.49
CA VAL A 66 7.17 5.57 -6.73
C VAL A 66 8.16 6.15 -5.71
N PHE A 67 8.07 7.45 -5.43
CA PHE A 67 8.95 8.10 -4.48
C PHE A 67 8.81 7.53 -3.05
N LEU A 68 7.57 7.35 -2.59
CA LEU A 68 7.27 6.79 -1.27
C LEU A 68 7.78 5.36 -1.15
N MET A 69 7.55 4.53 -2.17
CA MET A 69 7.98 3.15 -2.16
C MET A 69 9.51 3.02 -2.12
N LEU A 70 10.22 3.86 -2.88
CA LEU A 70 11.68 3.88 -2.86
C LEU A 70 12.24 4.35 -1.50
N THR A 71 11.65 5.38 -0.88
CA THR A 71 12.10 5.87 0.43
C THR A 71 11.80 4.88 1.56
N LEU A 72 10.60 4.29 1.57
CA LEU A 72 10.22 3.30 2.57
C LEU A 72 11.06 2.02 2.45
N SER A 73 11.29 1.53 1.22
CA SER A 73 12.12 0.35 0.99
C SER A 73 13.55 0.58 1.48
N ARG A 74 14.16 1.73 1.17
CA ARG A 74 15.50 2.08 1.65
C ARG A 74 15.57 2.13 3.17
N ARG A 75 14.56 2.70 3.84
CA ARG A 75 14.49 2.77 5.31
C ARG A 75 14.31 1.38 5.93
N ALA A 76 13.46 0.55 5.34
CA ALA A 76 13.26 -0.82 5.80
C ALA A 76 14.57 -1.62 5.70
N LEU A 77 15.24 -1.57 4.55
CA LEU A 77 16.52 -2.25 4.34
C LEU A 77 17.61 -1.78 5.33
N ALA A 78 17.69 -0.47 5.60
CA ALA A 78 18.62 0.07 6.60
C ALA A 78 18.35 -0.49 8.00
N LYS A 79 17.07 -0.55 8.42
CA LYS A 79 16.68 -1.13 9.71
C LYS A 79 16.93 -2.63 9.80
N LEU A 80 16.81 -3.36 8.70
CA LEU A 80 17.14 -4.79 8.67
C LEU A 80 18.63 -5.03 8.80
N LYS A 81 19.47 -4.22 8.13
CA LYS A 81 20.93 -4.28 8.29
C LYS A 81 21.35 -4.01 9.74
N GLU A 82 20.80 -2.99 10.36
CA GLU A 82 21.08 -2.61 11.76
C GLU A 82 20.66 -3.72 12.74
N LYS A 83 19.47 -4.30 12.56
CA LYS A 83 19.02 -5.46 13.35
C LYS A 83 19.93 -6.68 13.17
N TYR A 84 20.37 -6.95 11.95
CA TYR A 84 21.26 -8.07 11.67
C TYR A 84 22.65 -7.91 12.31
N GLU A 85 23.25 -6.72 12.23
CA GLU A 85 24.55 -6.45 12.87
C GLU A 85 24.48 -6.52 14.39
N THR A 86 23.38 -6.05 14.99
CA THR A 86 23.14 -6.11 16.44
C THR A 86 22.91 -7.55 16.94
N GLU A 87 22.18 -8.37 16.19
CA GLU A 87 21.93 -9.77 16.60
C GLU A 87 23.20 -10.64 16.49
N ASN A 88 24.06 -10.36 15.51
CA ASN A 88 25.32 -11.08 15.32
C ASN A 88 26.41 -10.68 16.33
N SER A 89 26.44 -9.41 16.80
CA SER A 89 27.36 -8.99 17.86
C SER A 89 27.03 -9.60 19.22
N ASN A 90 25.74 -9.81 19.51
CA ASN A 90 25.27 -10.33 20.80
C ASN A 90 25.40 -11.85 20.93
N THR A 91 25.59 -12.55 19.81
CA THR A 91 25.83 -14.01 19.77
C THR A 91 27.32 -14.36 19.88
N SER A 92 28.21 -13.36 19.76
CA SER A 92 29.68 -13.53 19.72
C SER A 92 30.40 -13.05 21.00
N ALA A 93 29.66 -12.57 22.00
CA ALA A 93 30.15 -12.10 23.30
C ALA A 93 29.64 -13.01 24.43
#